data_AF-A0A3A2ZBV0-F1
#
_entry.id   AF-A0A3A2ZBV0-F1
#
_cell.length_a   1.000
_cell.length_b   1.000
_cell.length_c   1.000
_cell.angle_alpha   90.00
_cell.angle_beta   90.00
_cell.angle_gamma   90.00
#
_symmetry.space_group_name_H-M   'P 1'
#
loop_
_entity.id
_entity.type
_entity.pdbx_description
1 polymer ?
#
loop_
_entity_poly.entity_id
_entity_poly.type
_entity_poly.pdbx_seq_one_letter_code
_entity_poly.pdbx_strand_id
1 'polypeptide(L)' 'MSFLENEDKKYAEEVKAVKSWWQDSRWRYTKRPFTAEQIVAKRGNLNIDYPSNAQSRKLWGILENNFKVRGPRLTPG' A
#
# COMPACT_ATOMS: atom_id res chain seq x y z
N MET A 1 -11.44 -20.73 24.97
CA MET A 1 -12.03 -19.76 24.00
C MET A 1 -11.02 -18.63 23.76
N SER A 2 -9.89 -18.86 23.07
CA SER A 2 -8.73 -17.96 23.28
C SER A 2 -7.76 -17.73 22.10
N PHE A 3 -7.84 -18.47 21.00
CA PHE A 3 -6.88 -18.33 19.89
C PHE A 3 -7.57 -17.83 18.60
N LEU A 4 -8.68 -18.48 18.21
CA LEU A 4 -9.48 -18.10 17.03
C LEU A 4 -10.00 -16.65 17.09
N GLU A 5 -10.56 -16.21 18.23
CA GLU A 5 -11.02 -14.82 18.37
C GLU A 5 -9.89 -13.79 18.29
N ASN A 6 -8.67 -14.15 18.69
CA ASN A 6 -7.51 -13.26 18.58
C ASN A 6 -6.97 -13.22 17.14
N GLU A 7 -7.03 -14.33 16.42
CA GLU A 7 -6.70 -14.39 15.00
C GLU A 7 -7.70 -13.58 14.16
N ASP A 8 -9.00 -13.73 14.42
CA ASP A 8 -10.05 -12.95 13.74
C ASP A 8 -9.92 -11.45 13.99
N LYS A 9 -9.60 -11.05 15.24
CA LYS A 9 -9.35 -9.63 15.58
C LYS A 9 -8.14 -9.08 14.85
N LYS A 10 -7.01 -9.80 14.84
CA LYS A 10 -5.80 -9.39 14.11
C LYS A 10 -6.07 -9.27 12.61
N TYR A 11 -6.78 -10.25 12.03
CA TYR A 11 -7.18 -10.21 10.64
C TYR A 11 -8.05 -8.99 10.33
N ALA A 12 -9.05 -8.69 11.17
CA ALA A 12 -9.91 -7.53 10.99
C ALA A 12 -9.13 -6.20 11.09
N GLU A 13 -8.16 -6.11 12.01
CA GLU A 13 -7.27 -4.95 12.14
C GLU A 13 -6.37 -4.78 10.90
N GLU A 14 -5.77 -5.85 10.40
CA GLU A 14 -4.95 -5.82 9.18
C GLU A 14 -5.76 -5.42 7.95
N VAL A 15 -6.97 -5.98 7.79
CA VAL A 15 -7.89 -5.60 6.72
C VAL A 15 -8.24 -4.12 6.81
N LYS A 16 -8.50 -3.59 8.02
CA LYS A 16 -8.78 -2.17 8.23
C LYS A 16 -7.57 -1.30 7.89
N ALA A 17 -6.37 -1.70 8.30
CA ALA A 17 -5.13 -1.00 7.98
C ALA A 17 -4.88 -0.96 6.46
N VAL A 18 -5.10 -2.07 5.75
CA VAL A 18 -4.98 -2.13 4.28
C VAL A 18 -6.05 -1.25 3.61
N LYS A 19 -7.30 -1.29 4.08
CA LYS A 19 -8.38 -0.43 3.56
C LYS A 19 -8.04 1.06 3.76
N SER A 20 -7.51 1.45 4.93
CA SER A 20 -7.07 2.82 5.19
C SER A 20 -5.88 3.21 4.30
N TRP A 21 -4.89 2.33 4.14
CA TRP A 21 -3.77 2.56 3.24
C TRP A 21 -4.21 2.75 1.78
N TRP A 22 -5.27 2.07 1.36
CA TRP A 22 -5.85 2.20 0.02
C TRP A 22 -6.56 3.52 -0.24
N GLN A 23 -6.94 4.25 0.82
CA GLN A 23 -7.54 5.59 0.70
C GLN A 23 -6.52 6.70 0.44
N ASP A 24 -5.22 6.40 0.52
CA ASP A 24 -4.17 7.36 0.21
C ASP A 24 -4.32 7.88 -1.24
N SER A 25 -4.11 9.19 -1.41
CA SER A 25 -4.02 9.92 -2.67
C SER A 25 -3.19 9.21 -3.76
N ARG A 26 -2.19 8.41 -3.36
CA ARG A 26 -1.39 7.56 -4.24
C ARG A 26 -2.23 6.62 -5.09
N TRP A 27 -3.32 6.08 -4.54
CA TRP A 27 -4.12 5.05 -5.19
C TRP A 27 -5.35 5.59 -5.93
N ARG A 28 -5.49 6.93 -6.04
CA ARG A 28 -6.68 7.57 -6.63
C ARG A 28 -6.98 7.16 -8.09
N TYR A 29 -5.94 6.73 -8.83
CA TYR A 29 -6.07 6.26 -10.21
C TYR A 29 -5.93 4.74 -10.35
N THR A 30 -5.78 4.00 -9.25
CA THR A 30 -5.54 2.57 -9.27
C THR A 30 -6.84 1.80 -9.04
N LYS A 31 -7.43 1.25 -10.11
CA LYS A 31 -8.56 0.33 -10.00
C LYS A 31 -8.07 -1.07 -9.63
N ARG A 32 -8.50 -1.59 -8.48
CA ARG A 32 -8.16 -2.94 -8.01
C ARG A 32 -9.37 -3.87 -8.19
N PRO A 33 -9.27 -4.97 -8.97
CA PRO A 33 -10.36 -5.94 -9.11
C PRO A 33 -10.41 -6.98 -7.98
N PHE A 34 -9.84 -6.68 -6.81
CA PHE A 34 -9.74 -7.58 -5.65
C PHE A 34 -9.95 -6.82 -4.34
N THR A 35 -10.37 -7.52 -3.30
CA THR A 35 -10.67 -6.92 -1.99
C THR A 35 -9.45 -6.92 -1.06
N ALA A 36 -9.47 -6.05 -0.04
CA ALA A 36 -8.41 -6.03 0.97
C ALA A 36 -8.31 -7.36 1.71
N GLU A 37 -9.44 -8.03 1.94
CA GLU A 37 -9.53 -9.36 2.55
C GLU A 37 -8.77 -10.42 1.74
N GLN A 38 -8.95 -10.45 0.43
CA GLN A 38 -8.23 -11.39 -0.45
C GLN A 38 -6.72 -11.16 -0.44
N ILE A 39 -6.26 -9.93 -0.18
CA ILE A 39 -4.84 -9.60 -0.05
C ILE A 39 -4.30 -10.00 1.31
N VAL A 40 -5.01 -9.70 2.40
CA VAL A 40 -4.59 -10.07 3.76
C VAL A 40 -4.58 -11.59 3.93
N ALA A 41 -5.55 -12.31 3.37
CA ALA A 41 -5.59 -13.78 3.40
C ALA A 41 -4.39 -14.45 2.70
N LYS A 42 -3.69 -13.74 1.80
CA LYS A 42 -2.48 -14.22 1.13
C LYS A 42 -1.19 -13.74 1.81
N ARG A 43 -1.28 -12.84 2.79
CA ARG A 43 -0.10 -12.42 3.57
C ARG A 43 0.23 -13.49 4.60
N GLY A 44 1.53 -13.72 4.79
CA GLY A 44 2.00 -14.49 5.93
C GLY A 44 1.92 -13.69 7.22
N ASN A 45 2.11 -14.35 8.35
CA ASN A 45 2.09 -13.72 9.68
C ASN A 45 3.30 -12.80 9.96
N LEU A 46 4.27 -12.71 9.04
CA LEU A 46 5.48 -11.90 9.20
C LEU A 46 5.42 -10.66 8.31
N ASN A 47 5.26 -9.50 8.94
CA ASN A 47 5.30 -8.22 8.25
C ASN A 47 6.75 -7.86 7.90
N ILE A 48 7.05 -7.83 6.60
CA ILE A 48 8.35 -7.38 6.08
C ILE A 48 8.17 -5.96 5.56
N ASP A 49 8.85 -4.99 6.18
CA ASP A 49 8.97 -3.64 5.61
C ASP A 49 10.20 -3.57 4.70
N TYR A 50 9.97 -3.23 3.44
CA TYR A 50 11.02 -3.17 2.44
C TYR A 50 11.53 -1.73 2.30
N PRO A 51 12.86 -1.48 2.34
CA PRO A 51 13.41 -0.14 2.20
C PRO A 51 13.09 0.50 0.83
N SER A 52 12.79 -0.33 -0.18
CA SER A 52 12.31 0.10 -1.50
C SER A 52 11.01 0.91 -1.42
N ASN A 53 10.18 0.70 -0.40
CA ASN A 53 8.95 1.47 -0.18
C ASN A 53 9.25 2.94 0.12
N ALA A 54 10.31 3.25 0.87
CA ALA A 54 10.73 4.63 1.12
C ALA A 54 11.14 5.35 -0.18
N GLN A 55 11.90 4.68 -1.04
CA GLN A 55 12.28 5.23 -2.35
C GLN A 55 11.07 5.40 -3.28
N SER A 56 10.11 4.46 -3.24
CA SER A 56 8.88 4.52 -4.03
C SER A 56 8.01 5.72 -3.65
N ARG A 57 7.92 6.04 -2.34
CA ARG A 57 7.22 7.24 -1.85
C ARG A 57 7.91 8.53 -2.32
N LYS A 58 9.24 8.57 -2.27
CA LYS A 58 10.03 9.71 -2.80
C LYS A 58 9.79 9.90 -4.30
N LEU A 59 9.84 8.81 -5.07
CA LEU A 59 9.60 8.85 -6.52
C LEU A 59 8.19 9.34 -6.85
N TRP A 60 7.18 8.89 -6.10
CA TRP A 60 5.80 9.35 -6.28
C TRP A 60 5.65 10.86 -6.12
N GLY A 61 6.20 11.44 -5.04
CA GLY A 61 6.12 12.88 -4.82
C GLY A 61 6.82 13.68 -5.91
N ILE A 62 7.95 13.18 -6.43
CA ILE A 62 8.65 13.79 -7.55
C ILE A 62 7.80 13.75 -8.83
N LEU A 63 7.20 12.60 -9.15
CA LEU A 63 6.38 12.43 -10.35
C LEU A 63 5.09 13.26 -10.29
N GLU A 64 4.43 13.34 -9.13
CA GLU A 64 3.26 14.21 -8.96
C GLU A 64 3.60 15.69 -9.12
N ASN A 65 4.74 16.14 -8.57
CA ASN A 65 5.18 17.52 -8.74
C ASN A 65 5.53 17.81 -10.21
N ASN A 66 6.26 16.91 -10.86
CA ASN A 66 6.61 17.04 -12.27
C ASN A 66 5.38 17.06 -13.18
N PHE A 67 4.36 16.25 -12.89
CA PHE A 67 3.10 16.26 -13.64
C PHE A 67 2.38 17.61 -13.50
N LYS A 68 2.40 18.23 -12.31
CA LYS A 68 1.85 19.58 -12.09
C LYS A 68 2.64 20.66 -12.84
N VAL A 69 3.97 20.57 -12.82
CA VAL A 69 4.88 21.55 -13.44
C VAL A 69 5.08 21.30 -14.95
N ARG A 70 4.59 20.17 -15.48
CA ARG A 70 4.79 19.69 -16.87
C ARG A 70 6.28 19.57 -17.27
N GLY A 71 7.17 19.30 -16.30
CA GLY A 71 8.61 19.15 -16.53
C GLY A 71 9.02 17.68 -16.64
N PRO A 72 9.68 17.22 -17.73
CA PRO A 72 10.17 15.86 -17.83
C PRO A 72 11.38 15.65 -16.90
N ARG A 73 11.47 14.48 -16.25
CA ARG A 73 12.70 14.02 -15.59
C ARG A 73 13.37 12.99 -16.47
N LEU A 74 14.55 13.33 -16.97
CA LEU A 74 15.37 12.46 -17.78
C LEU A 74 16.40 11.79 -16.86
N THR A 75 16.49 10.47 -16.93
CA THR A 75 17.57 9.68 -16.31
C THR A 75 18.50 9.22 -17.42
N PRO A 76 19.76 9.69 -17.48
CA PRO A 76 20.74 9.08 -18.36
C PRO A 76 21.01 7.66 -17.85
N GLY A 77 20.83 6.67 -18.72
CA GLY A 77 21.11 5.26 -18.46
C GLY A 77 22.52 4.88 -18.87
#